data_AF-A0AAN8NV39-F1
#
_entry.id   AF-A0AAN8NV39-F1
#
_cell.length_a   1.000
_cell.length_b   1.000
_cell.length_c   1.000
_cell.angle_alpha   90.00
_cell.angle_beta   90.00
_cell.angle_gamma   90.00
#
_symmetry.space_group_name_H-M   'P 1'
#
loop_
_entity.id
_entity.type
_entity.pdbx_description
1 polymer ?
#
loop_
_entity_poly.entity_id
_entity_poly.type
_entity_poly.pdbx_seq_one_letter_code
_entity_poly.pdbx_strand_id
1 'polypeptide(L)'
;MRAFDAHRKCNALKNGHESYREFWYEEARSALRRRLQQNPPSAGTKAHARNVILFVGDGMSLTTITAARILRGQRLGRLGEEHELAWDKFPAVALVKTFNSDAQIGESSACATALMCGVKANFETLGLDTRGKFENCLSSFSSKVPSLIDWAQEEGELSF
;
A
#
# COMPACT_ATOMS: atom_id res chain seq x y z
N MET A 1 4.02 -26.56 -20.48
CA MET A 1 4.82 -27.54 -19.71
C MET A 1 5.61 -26.98 -18.50
N ARG A 2 5.55 -25.67 -18.15
CA ARG A 2 6.32 -25.12 -17.00
C ARG A 2 5.60 -25.13 -15.64
N ALA A 3 4.29 -25.33 -15.59
CA ALA A 3 3.53 -25.35 -14.33
C ALA A 3 3.81 -26.59 -13.46
N PHE A 4 4.05 -27.75 -14.09
CA PHE A 4 4.35 -29.01 -13.38
C PHE A 4 5.71 -28.97 -12.65
N ASP A 5 6.67 -28.19 -13.16
CA ASP A 5 8.04 -28.12 -12.63
C ASP A 5 8.13 -27.23 -11.37
N ALA A 6 7.31 -26.18 -11.30
CA ALA A 6 7.15 -25.35 -10.09
C ALA A 6 6.54 -26.16 -8.93
N HIS A 7 5.57 -27.02 -9.21
CA HIS A 7 4.92 -27.85 -8.20
C HIS A 7 5.87 -28.91 -7.60
N ARG A 8 6.75 -29.51 -8.42
CA ARG A 8 7.78 -30.46 -7.95
C ARG A 8 8.84 -29.81 -7.06
N LYS A 9 9.29 -28.59 -7.37
CA LYS A 9 10.27 -27.86 -6.57
C LYS A 9 9.71 -27.41 -5.21
N CYS A 10 8.43 -27.03 -5.17
CA CYS A 10 7.76 -26.63 -3.92
C CYS A 10 7.66 -27.79 -2.91
N ASN A 11 7.36 -29.03 -3.36
CA ASN A 11 7.33 -30.20 -2.47
C ASN A 11 8.72 -30.63 -1.96
N ALA A 12 9.80 -30.39 -2.71
CA ALA A 12 11.16 -30.72 -2.29
C ALA A 12 11.73 -29.73 -1.25
N LEU A 13 11.11 -28.57 -1.09
CA LEU A 13 11.56 -27.47 -0.22
C LEU A 13 10.68 -27.29 1.03
N LYS A 14 9.66 -28.12 1.25
CA LYS A 14 8.82 -28.04 2.47
C LYS A 14 9.68 -28.27 3.70
N ASN A 15 9.80 -27.23 4.54
CA ASN A 15 10.44 -27.36 5.84
C ASN A 15 9.64 -28.33 6.69
N GLY A 16 10.23 -29.49 7.03
CA GLY A 16 9.58 -30.49 7.88
C GLY A 16 9.10 -29.96 9.24
N HIS A 17 9.64 -28.81 9.68
CA HIS A 17 9.24 -28.11 10.90
C HIS A 17 7.84 -27.47 10.84
N GLU A 18 7.36 -27.04 9.67
CA GLU A 18 6.02 -26.44 9.51
C GLU A 18 4.89 -27.47 9.70
N SER A 19 5.21 -28.77 9.66
CA SER A 19 4.26 -29.85 9.90
C SER A 19 3.83 -29.96 11.37
N TYR A 20 4.60 -29.37 12.30
CA TYR A 20 4.34 -29.42 13.72
C TYR A 20 3.53 -28.20 14.19
N ARG A 21 2.61 -28.41 15.13
CA ARG A 21 1.74 -27.33 15.66
C ARG A 21 2.53 -26.28 16.44
N GLU A 22 3.63 -26.69 17.08
CA GLU A 22 4.47 -25.86 17.92
C GLU A 22 5.09 -24.71 17.13
N PHE A 23 5.44 -24.95 15.86
CA PHE A 23 5.93 -23.93 14.94
C PHE A 23 4.94 -22.78 14.80
N TRP A 24 3.68 -23.10 14.48
CA TRP A 24 2.61 -22.11 14.29
C TRP A 24 2.26 -21.37 15.59
N TYR A 25 2.31 -22.06 16.73
CA TYR A 25 2.09 -21.43 18.04
C TYR A 25 3.18 -20.43 18.41
N GLU A 26 4.45 -20.76 18.14
CA GLU A 26 5.55 -19.83 18.41
C GLU A 26 5.49 -18.63 17.46
N GLU A 27 5.16 -18.82 16.18
CA GLU A 27 5.02 -17.73 15.23
C GLU A 27 3.91 -16.75 15.64
N ALA A 28 2.75 -17.27 16.05
CA ALA A 28 1.65 -16.46 16.57
C ALA A 28 2.03 -15.71 17.86
N ARG A 29 2.74 -16.37 18.77
CA ARG A 29 3.23 -15.77 20.02
C ARG A 29 4.24 -14.65 19.75
N SER A 30 5.14 -14.86 18.80
CA SER A 30 6.11 -13.87 18.33
C SER A 30 5.40 -12.65 17.71
N ALA A 31 4.40 -12.88 16.86
CA ALA A 31 3.60 -11.81 16.27
C ALA A 31 2.87 -10.95 17.33
N LEU A 32 2.25 -11.58 18.34
CA LEU A 32 1.61 -10.87 19.46
C LEU A 32 2.62 -10.03 20.25
N ARG A 33 3.77 -10.61 20.60
CA ARG A 33 4.85 -9.90 21.30
C ARG A 33 5.33 -8.67 20.53
N ARG A 34 5.56 -8.80 19.22
CA ARG A 34 5.95 -7.68 18.34
C ARG A 34 4.92 -6.55 18.38
N ARG A 35 3.62 -6.87 18.32
CA ARG A 35 2.54 -5.86 18.33
C ARG A 35 2.44 -5.12 19.66
N LEU A 36 2.55 -5.83 20.78
CA LEU A 36 2.52 -5.23 22.12
C LEU A 36 3.70 -4.27 22.36
N GLN A 37 4.87 -4.56 21.77
CA GLN A 37 6.04 -3.67 21.85
C GLN A 37 5.90 -2.43 20.99
N GLN A 38 5.28 -2.54 19.80
CA GLN A 38 5.13 -1.42 18.85
C GLN A 38 4.06 -0.40 19.28
N ASN A 39 3.00 -0.83 19.94
CA ASN A 39 1.93 0.03 20.47
C ASN A 39 1.76 -0.22 21.98
N PRO A 40 2.66 0.30 22.83
CA PRO A 40 2.48 0.18 24.26
C PRO A 40 1.18 0.91 24.67
N PRO A 41 0.34 0.34 25.57
CA PRO A 41 -0.95 0.92 25.98
C PRO A 41 -0.89 2.35 26.56
N SER A 42 0.30 2.89 26.80
CA SER A 42 0.56 4.10 27.58
C SER A 42 1.25 5.22 26.79
N ALA A 43 1.42 5.11 25.47
CA ALA A 43 2.07 6.16 24.66
C ALA A 43 1.15 7.36 24.41
N GLY A 44 0.94 8.16 25.46
CA GLY A 44 0.06 9.34 25.51
C GLY A 44 0.60 10.61 24.86
N THR A 45 1.56 10.53 23.93
CA THR A 45 2.07 11.72 23.21
C THR A 45 2.05 11.45 21.72
N LYS A 46 1.15 12.13 21.00
CA LYS A 46 1.15 12.15 19.53
C LYS A 46 2.39 12.92 19.08
N ALA A 47 3.47 12.20 18.80
CA ALA A 47 4.64 12.80 18.19
C ALA A 47 4.26 13.40 16.81
N HIS A 48 4.65 14.64 16.56
CA HIS A 48 4.47 15.29 15.26
C HIS A 48 5.46 14.69 14.25
N ALA A 49 4.98 14.34 13.05
CA ALA A 49 5.84 13.80 12.00
C ALA A 49 6.66 14.94 11.37
N ARG A 50 7.99 14.81 11.34
CA ARG A 50 8.88 15.78 10.67
C ARG A 50 8.95 15.54 9.15
N ASN A 51 8.84 14.29 8.72
CA ASN A 51 8.93 13.92 7.31
C ASN A 51 7.76 12.99 6.97
N VAL A 52 7.19 13.17 5.78
CA VAL A 52 6.16 12.30 5.23
C VAL A 52 6.68 11.70 3.94
N ILE A 53 6.62 10.36 3.82
CA ILE A 53 7.00 9.64 2.61
C ILE A 53 5.79 8.80 2.19
N LEU A 54 5.29 9.04 0.98
CA LEU A 54 4.20 8.28 0.39
C LEU A 54 4.71 7.43 -0.77
N PHE A 55 4.66 6.10 -0.63
CA PHE A 55 4.97 5.17 -1.71
C PHE A 55 3.68 4.79 -2.44
N VAL A 56 3.60 5.12 -3.73
CA VAL A 56 2.44 4.78 -4.58
C VAL A 56 2.80 3.64 -5.52
N GLY A 57 2.17 2.48 -5.32
CA GLY A 57 2.24 1.37 -6.26
C GLY A 57 1.07 1.45 -7.25
N ASP A 58 1.29 2.06 -8.42
CA ASP A 58 0.26 2.14 -9.46
C ASP A 58 -0.13 0.74 -9.96
N GLY A 59 -1.44 0.45 -9.97
CA GLY A 59 -1.97 -0.88 -10.29
C GLY A 59 -1.63 -1.99 -9.28
N MET A 60 -1.09 -1.67 -8.10
CA MET A 60 -0.64 -2.66 -7.12
C MET A 60 -1.79 -3.17 -6.22
N SER A 61 -2.61 -4.06 -6.78
CA SER A 61 -3.67 -4.75 -6.04
C SER A 61 -3.14 -5.75 -4.99
N LEU A 62 -4.02 -6.24 -4.10
CA LEU A 62 -3.68 -7.29 -3.12
C LEU A 62 -3.13 -8.57 -3.77
N THR A 63 -3.62 -8.93 -4.95
CA THR A 63 -3.14 -10.10 -5.69
C THR A 63 -1.75 -9.82 -6.27
N THR A 64 -1.50 -8.61 -6.77
CA THR A 64 -0.18 -8.16 -7.23
C THR A 64 0.85 -8.22 -6.10
N ILE A 65 0.50 -7.73 -4.90
CA ILE A 65 1.37 -7.79 -3.71
C ILE A 65 1.70 -9.25 -3.35
N THR A 66 0.69 -10.13 -3.34
CA THR A 66 0.87 -11.54 -3.00
C THR A 66 1.76 -12.26 -4.02
N ALA A 67 1.54 -12.01 -5.32
CA ALA A 67 2.38 -12.57 -6.38
C ALA A 67 3.84 -12.07 -6.27
N ALA A 68 4.03 -10.78 -5.98
CA ALA A 68 5.35 -10.19 -5.78
C ALA A 68 6.09 -10.81 -4.58
N ARG A 69 5.37 -11.04 -3.46
CA ARG A 69 5.90 -11.70 -2.26
C ARG A 69 6.44 -13.10 -2.58
N ILE A 70 5.61 -13.94 -3.23
CA ILE A 70 5.98 -15.30 -3.63
C ILE A 70 7.18 -15.28 -4.58
N LEU A 71 7.11 -14.47 -5.64
CA LEU A 71 8.17 -14.35 -6.62
C LEU A 71 9.50 -13.89 -5.97
N ARG A 72 9.43 -12.95 -5.02
CA ARG A 72 10.61 -12.46 -4.31
C ARG A 72 11.23 -13.55 -3.45
N GLY A 73 10.44 -14.31 -2.68
CA GLY A 73 10.94 -15.42 -1.88
C GLY A 73 11.58 -16.52 -2.74
N GLN A 74 10.97 -16.86 -3.87
CA GLN A 74 11.50 -17.83 -4.82
C GLN A 74 12.82 -17.38 -5.45
N ARG A 75 12.95 -16.08 -5.77
CA ARG A 75 14.22 -15.50 -6.24
C ARG A 75 15.33 -15.53 -5.19
N LEU A 76 15.00 -15.69 -3.92
CA LEU A 76 15.93 -15.90 -2.81
C LEU A 76 16.16 -17.39 -2.50
N GLY A 77 15.68 -18.30 -3.34
CA GLY A 77 15.83 -19.74 -3.15
C GLY A 77 14.91 -20.35 -2.08
N ARG A 78 13.85 -19.63 -1.68
CA ARG A 78 12.86 -20.10 -0.70
C ARG A 78 11.57 -20.58 -1.40
N LEU A 79 10.58 -21.04 -0.62
CA LEU A 79 9.29 -21.49 -1.14
C LEU A 79 8.48 -20.33 -1.75
N GLY A 80 8.40 -19.22 -1.01
CA GLY A 80 7.88 -17.95 -1.49
C GLY A 80 6.75 -17.42 -0.62
N GLU A 81 5.81 -18.28 -0.26
CA GLU A 81 4.57 -17.94 0.46
C GLU A 81 4.84 -17.32 1.84
N GLU A 82 5.91 -17.76 2.50
CA GLU A 82 6.36 -17.31 3.82
C GLU A 82 7.23 -16.04 3.78
N HIS A 83 7.59 -15.57 2.58
CA HIS A 83 8.40 -14.37 2.45
C HIS A 83 7.60 -13.13 2.88
N GLU A 84 8.27 -12.12 3.43
CA GLU A 84 7.65 -10.82 3.74
C GLU A 84 8.34 -9.72 2.92
N LEU A 85 7.54 -8.89 2.25
CA LEU A 85 8.01 -7.66 1.62
C LEU A 85 8.30 -6.59 2.68
N ALA A 86 8.98 -5.50 2.30
CA ALA A 86 9.35 -4.44 3.23
C ALA A 86 8.13 -3.82 3.94
N TRP A 87 7.04 -3.59 3.19
CA TRP A 87 5.79 -3.03 3.72
C TRP A 87 4.89 -4.04 4.43
N ASP A 88 5.13 -5.36 4.29
CA ASP A 88 4.41 -6.37 5.10
C ASP A 88 4.72 -6.22 6.60
N LYS A 89 5.85 -5.57 6.92
CA LYS A 89 6.32 -5.29 8.28
C LYS A 89 5.78 -3.98 8.85
N PHE A 90 5.01 -3.21 8.07
CA PHE A 90 4.45 -1.96 8.56
C PHE A 90 3.45 -2.23 9.70
N PRO A 91 3.41 -1.39 10.75
CA PRO A 91 2.62 -1.67 11.95
C PRO A 91 1.11 -1.50 11.74
N ALA A 92 0.69 -0.80 10.68
CA ALA A 92 -0.72 -0.53 10.40
C ALA A 92 -1.07 -0.89 8.96
N VAL A 93 -2.30 -1.38 8.77
CA VAL A 93 -2.88 -1.69 7.47
C VAL A 93 -4.30 -1.14 7.42
N ALA A 94 -4.70 -0.63 6.28
CA ALA A 94 -6.05 -0.17 6.01
C ALA A 94 -6.48 -0.58 4.60
N LEU A 95 -7.78 -0.73 4.39
CA LEU A 95 -8.37 -0.89 3.06
C LEU A 95 -8.91 0.45 2.58
N VAL A 96 -8.66 0.77 1.31
CA VAL A 96 -9.04 2.04 0.70
C VAL A 96 -10.05 1.79 -0.42
N LYS A 97 -11.11 2.61 -0.47
CA LYS A 97 -12.13 2.58 -1.54
C LYS A 97 -11.72 3.51 -2.69
N THR A 98 -11.33 2.95 -3.82
CA THR A 98 -10.66 3.66 -4.93
C THR A 98 -11.57 4.25 -6.01
N PHE A 99 -12.90 4.10 -5.90
CA PHE A 99 -13.83 4.67 -6.89
C PHE A 99 -13.62 6.19 -7.08
N ASN A 100 -13.78 6.67 -8.31
CA ASN A 100 -13.83 8.11 -8.60
C ASN A 100 -15.27 8.63 -8.44
N SER A 101 -15.47 9.94 -8.44
CA SER A 101 -16.79 10.52 -8.15
C SER A 101 -17.88 10.13 -9.17
N ASP A 102 -17.48 9.82 -10.41
CA ASP A 102 -18.33 9.44 -11.53
C ASP A 102 -18.00 8.06 -12.14
N ALA A 103 -17.04 7.32 -11.56
CA ALA A 103 -16.63 5.99 -12.03
C ALA A 103 -16.36 5.03 -10.87
N GLN A 104 -16.84 3.78 -10.99
CA GLN A 104 -16.63 2.75 -9.95
C GLN A 104 -15.20 2.20 -9.96
N ILE A 105 -14.61 2.05 -11.15
CA ILE A 105 -13.23 1.64 -11.32
C ILE A 105 -12.37 2.90 -11.19
N GLY A 106 -11.45 2.89 -10.23
CA GLY A 106 -10.56 4.02 -10.01
C GLY A 106 -9.53 4.17 -11.13
N GLU A 107 -9.38 5.40 -11.61
CA GLU A 107 -8.35 5.83 -12.55
C GLU A 107 -7.20 6.55 -11.81
N SER A 108 -5.97 6.44 -12.33
CA SER A 108 -4.75 6.89 -11.66
C SER A 108 -4.74 8.38 -11.33
N SER A 109 -5.13 9.26 -12.26
CA SER A 109 -5.11 10.72 -12.05
C SER A 109 -6.12 11.18 -10.99
N ALA A 110 -7.32 10.61 -11.01
CA ALA A 110 -8.35 10.91 -10.03
C ALA A 110 -8.03 10.30 -8.65
N CYS A 111 -7.40 9.13 -8.61
CA CYS A 111 -6.87 8.55 -7.37
C CYS A 111 -5.70 9.36 -6.80
N ALA A 112 -4.81 9.89 -7.64
CA ALA A 112 -3.72 10.77 -7.21
C ALA A 112 -4.27 12.04 -6.55
N THR A 113 -5.32 12.63 -7.11
CA THR A 113 -6.02 13.78 -6.50
C THR A 113 -6.59 13.41 -5.12
N ALA A 114 -7.22 12.24 -4.99
CA ALA A 114 -7.73 11.79 -3.70
C ALA A 114 -6.63 11.54 -2.66
N LEU A 115 -5.50 10.95 -3.06
CA LEU A 115 -4.37 10.65 -2.18
C LEU A 115 -3.62 11.91 -1.75
N MET A 116 -3.38 12.84 -2.69
CA MET A 116 -2.53 14.00 -2.46
C MET A 116 -3.30 15.24 -2.02
N CYS A 117 -4.52 15.45 -2.51
CA CYS A 117 -5.32 16.64 -2.20
C CYS A 117 -6.45 16.35 -1.19
N GLY A 118 -6.67 15.08 -0.81
CA GLY A 118 -7.69 14.69 0.14
C GLY A 118 -9.14 14.80 -0.36
N VAL A 119 -9.34 15.00 -1.66
CA VAL A 119 -10.67 15.17 -2.29
C VAL A 119 -10.84 14.22 -3.48
N LYS A 120 -12.03 13.63 -3.63
CA LYS A 120 -12.32 12.78 -4.80
C LYS A 120 -12.52 13.64 -6.04
N ALA A 121 -11.96 13.17 -7.16
CA ALA A 121 -12.06 13.79 -8.47
C ALA A 121 -12.91 12.95 -9.43
N ASN A 122 -13.23 13.52 -10.59
CA ASN A 122 -13.86 12.81 -11.69
C ASN A 122 -12.82 12.00 -12.47
N PHE A 123 -13.24 10.96 -13.16
CA PHE A 123 -12.39 10.13 -14.02
C PHE A 123 -11.56 10.98 -14.99
N GLU A 124 -10.28 10.65 -15.16
CA GLU A 124 -9.32 11.36 -16.03
C GLU A 124 -9.12 12.86 -15.71
N THR A 125 -9.36 13.27 -14.46
CA THR A 125 -9.03 14.62 -13.97
C THR A 125 -7.99 14.59 -12.86
N LEU A 126 -7.07 15.57 -12.87
CA LEU A 126 -5.95 15.67 -11.91
C LEU A 126 -5.92 17.04 -11.23
N GLY A 127 -5.81 17.05 -9.90
CA GLY A 127 -5.69 18.28 -9.12
C GLY A 127 -6.95 19.17 -9.18
N LEU A 128 -8.08 18.59 -9.58
CA LEU A 128 -9.38 19.24 -9.65
C LEU A 128 -10.40 18.49 -8.77
N ASP A 129 -11.32 19.21 -8.16
CA ASP A 129 -12.51 18.60 -7.56
C ASP A 129 -13.54 18.20 -8.63
N THR A 130 -14.70 17.71 -8.18
CA THR A 130 -15.77 17.18 -9.06
C THR A 130 -16.42 18.21 -9.99
N ARG A 131 -16.12 19.51 -9.85
CA ARG A 131 -16.54 20.56 -10.79
C ARG A 131 -15.68 20.55 -12.04
N GLY A 132 -14.43 20.10 -11.96
CA GLY A 132 -13.55 19.86 -13.10
C GLY A 132 -14.11 18.74 -13.98
N LYS A 133 -14.15 18.96 -15.30
CA LYS A 133 -14.68 18.01 -16.27
C LYS A 133 -13.59 17.61 -17.25
N PHE A 134 -13.53 16.32 -17.53
CA PHE A 134 -12.65 15.75 -18.54
C PHE A 134 -12.87 16.46 -19.89
N GLU A 135 -11.77 16.76 -20.59
CA GLU A 135 -11.73 17.51 -21.86
C GLU A 135 -12.40 18.89 -21.84
N ASN A 136 -12.61 19.51 -20.68
CA ASN A 136 -13.14 20.87 -20.57
C ASN A 136 -12.19 21.79 -19.79
N CYS A 137 -11.30 22.47 -20.52
CA CYS A 137 -10.32 23.40 -19.96
C CYS A 137 -10.98 24.51 -19.10
N LEU A 138 -12.13 25.04 -19.52
CA LEU A 138 -12.80 26.14 -18.81
C LEU A 138 -13.25 25.72 -17.40
N SER A 139 -13.57 24.44 -17.20
CA SER A 139 -13.96 23.92 -15.87
C SER A 139 -12.81 23.95 -14.84
N SER A 140 -11.55 24.00 -15.30
CA SER A 140 -10.37 23.98 -14.42
C SER A 140 -10.18 25.28 -13.64
N PHE A 141 -10.65 26.43 -14.14
CA PHE A 141 -10.41 27.73 -13.52
C PHE A 141 -11.00 27.87 -12.11
N SER A 142 -12.08 27.14 -11.82
CA SER A 142 -12.78 27.20 -10.53
C SER A 142 -12.72 25.92 -9.71
N SER A 143 -11.97 24.90 -10.15
CA SER A 143 -12.00 23.56 -9.54
C SER A 143 -10.66 23.07 -9.00
N LYS A 144 -9.59 23.86 -9.12
CA LYS A 144 -8.26 23.51 -8.59
C LYS A 144 -8.29 23.26 -7.10
N VAL A 145 -7.55 22.24 -6.67
CA VAL A 145 -7.37 21.89 -5.26
C VAL A 145 -5.90 21.75 -4.93
N PRO A 146 -5.42 22.34 -3.82
CA PRO A 146 -4.02 22.19 -3.41
C PRO A 146 -3.75 20.75 -2.97
N SER A 147 -2.53 20.31 -3.22
CA SER A 147 -2.00 19.04 -2.76
C SER A 147 -1.29 19.19 -1.41
N LEU A 148 -1.02 18.06 -0.77
CA LEU A 148 -0.18 17.96 0.43
C LEU A 148 1.22 18.53 0.20
N ILE A 149 1.74 18.47 -1.05
CA ILE A 149 3.03 19.06 -1.40
C ILE A 149 2.93 20.59 -1.40
N ASP A 150 1.85 21.14 -1.94
CA ASP A 150 1.62 22.60 -1.93
C ASP A 150 1.58 23.12 -0.48
N TRP A 151 0.85 22.42 0.41
CA TRP A 151 0.82 22.77 1.83
C TRP A 151 2.19 22.65 2.50
N ALA A 152 2.97 21.62 2.18
CA ALA A 152 4.32 21.47 2.73
C ALA A 152 5.23 22.62 2.30
N GLN A 153 5.15 23.03 1.02
CA GLN A 153 5.94 24.15 0.49
C GLN A 153 5.50 25.50 1.09
N GLU A 154 4.21 25.71 1.31
CA GLU A 154 3.67 26.91 1.97
C GLU A 154 4.21 27.07 3.40
N GLU A 155 4.44 25.95 4.10
CA GLU A 155 5.06 25.90 5.44
C GLU A 155 6.60 25.93 5.40
N GLY A 156 7.21 26.00 4.21
CA GLY A 156 8.66 26.08 4.02
C GLY A 156 9.40 24.74 4.12
N GLU A 157 8.67 23.61 4.07
CA GLU A 157 9.27 22.28 4.01
C GLU A 157 9.78 21.95 2.59
N LEU A 158 10.82 21.13 2.51
CA LEU A 158 11.40 20.70 1.24
C LEU A 158 10.59 19.54 0.65
N SER A 159 10.18 19.68 -0.61
CA SER A 159 9.55 18.62 -1.40
C SER A 159 10.48 18.15 -2.52
N PHE A 160 10.64 16.85 -2.70
CA PHE A 160 11.43 16.21 -3.76
C PHE A 160 10.61 15.17 -4.52
#